data_AF-A0A482ILG1-F1
#
_entry.id   AF-A0A482ILG1-F1
#
_cell.length_a   1.000
_cell.length_b   1.000
_cell.length_c   1.000
_cell.angle_alpha   90.00
_cell.angle_beta   90.00
_cell.angle_gamma   90.00
#
_symmetry.space_group_name_H-M   'P 1'
#
loop_
_entity.id
_entity.type
_entity.pdbx_description
1 polymer ?
#
loop_
_entity_poly.entity_id
_entity_poly.type
_entity_poly.pdbx_seq_one_letter_code
_entity_poly.pdbx_strand_id
1 'polypeptide(L)'
;MDTGDFDFLPLQVTHVGKNGKRSYDRNGKRRLIAACLEPNVSVASMAMRAQVNANQLWRWIRQHRAEEAGHISTDVGTKTAMPAAFVAVVEGRDDFRSSHPLQPPVRESVPACTQQPSTPLARLSARLPNGVSVELECAAHDAALVTAMVDALSRCHVST
;
A
#
# COMPACT_ATOMS: atom_id res chain seq x y z
N MET A 1 3.47 -25.71 27.32
CA MET A 1 3.00 -24.80 26.26
C MET A 1 1.72 -24.17 26.74
N ASP A 2 1.82 -22.97 27.26
CA ASP A 2 0.76 -22.21 27.89
C ASP A 2 -0.39 -21.95 26.93
N THR A 3 -1.41 -22.79 26.99
CA THR A 3 -2.63 -22.66 26.18
C THR A 3 -3.54 -21.56 26.75
N GLY A 4 -3.21 -21.04 27.95
CA GLY A 4 -3.96 -20.01 28.68
C GLY A 4 -3.75 -18.56 28.23
N ASP A 5 -2.77 -18.29 27.36
CA ASP A 5 -2.44 -16.90 26.93
C ASP A 5 -3.32 -16.37 25.78
N PHE A 6 -4.34 -17.14 25.37
CA PHE A 6 -5.20 -16.83 24.22
C PHE A 6 -6.69 -16.77 24.59
N ASP A 7 -6.98 -16.36 25.82
CA ASP A 7 -8.31 -16.07 26.37
C ASP A 7 -9.12 -15.05 25.54
N PHE A 8 -8.44 -14.27 24.69
CA PHE A 8 -9.04 -13.33 23.74
C PHE A 8 -9.47 -13.95 22.40
N LEU A 9 -9.33 -15.27 22.22
CA LEU A 9 -9.77 -16.02 21.03
C LEU A 9 -11.07 -16.79 21.30
N PRO A 10 -12.02 -16.86 20.34
CA PRO A 10 -11.98 -16.23 19.03
C PRO A 10 -12.20 -14.70 19.12
N LEU A 11 -11.78 -13.98 18.09
CA LEU A 11 -11.83 -12.53 18.09
C LEU A 11 -13.29 -12.06 18.07
N GLN A 12 -13.70 -11.35 19.13
CA GLN A 12 -15.08 -10.91 19.31
C GLN A 12 -15.51 -9.90 18.25
N VAL A 13 -16.71 -10.09 17.69
CA VAL A 13 -17.31 -9.18 16.71
C VAL A 13 -18.17 -8.15 17.46
N THR A 14 -17.78 -6.88 17.39
CA THR A 14 -18.50 -5.78 18.07
C THR A 14 -19.68 -5.28 17.25
N HIS A 15 -19.57 -5.30 15.92
CA HIS A 15 -20.62 -4.79 15.05
C HIS A 15 -20.58 -5.51 13.69
N VAL A 16 -21.77 -5.77 13.14
CA VAL A 16 -21.94 -6.25 11.77
C VAL A 16 -22.67 -5.17 11.00
N GLY A 17 -21.99 -4.58 10.01
CA GLY A 17 -22.58 -3.57 9.15
C GLY A 17 -23.68 -4.15 8.26
N LYS A 18 -24.53 -3.27 7.70
CA LYS A 18 -25.61 -3.64 6.76
C LYS A 18 -25.11 -4.38 5.51
N ASN A 19 -23.82 -4.25 5.18
CA ASN A 19 -23.13 -4.94 4.09
C ASN A 19 -22.45 -6.27 4.51
N GLY A 20 -22.71 -6.76 5.72
CA GLY A 20 -22.10 -7.98 6.26
C GLY A 20 -20.65 -7.81 6.73
N LYS A 21 -20.08 -6.61 6.66
CA LYS A 21 -18.72 -6.35 7.15
C LYS A 21 -18.69 -6.43 8.68
N ARG A 22 -17.77 -7.23 9.20
CA ARG A 22 -17.55 -7.40 10.64
C ARG A 22 -16.52 -6.41 11.15
N SER A 23 -16.85 -5.72 12.23
CA SER A 23 -15.94 -4.95 13.06
C SER A 23 -15.61 -5.77 14.30
N TYR A 24 -14.32 -5.86 14.63
CA TYR A 24 -13.83 -6.67 15.73
C TYR A 24 -13.45 -5.80 16.92
N ASP A 25 -13.48 -6.40 18.12
CA ASP A 25 -13.04 -5.75 19.34
C ASP A 25 -11.61 -5.23 19.19
N ARG A 26 -11.40 -3.97 19.59
CA ARG A 26 -10.12 -3.27 19.41
C ARG A 26 -9.04 -3.88 20.32
N ASN A 27 -9.40 -4.26 21.54
CA ASN A 27 -8.45 -4.81 22.50
C ASN A 27 -8.02 -6.23 22.11
N GLY A 28 -8.98 -7.10 21.76
CA GLY A 28 -8.71 -8.43 21.22
C GLY A 28 -7.87 -8.38 19.95
N LYS A 29 -8.13 -7.42 19.04
CA LYS A 29 -7.33 -7.23 17.84
C LYS A 29 -5.88 -6.86 18.17
N ARG A 30 -5.65 -5.97 19.14
CA ARG A 30 -4.30 -5.59 19.57
C ARG A 30 -3.54 -6.77 20.17
N ARG A 31 -4.18 -7.53 21.07
CA ARG A 31 -3.58 -8.74 21.66
C ARG A 31 -3.26 -9.80 20.61
N LEU A 32 -4.15 -10.00 19.64
CA LEU A 32 -3.92 -10.91 18.51
C LEU A 32 -2.71 -10.48 17.67
N ILE A 33 -2.55 -9.18 17.38
CA ILE A 33 -1.41 -8.68 16.62
C ILE A 33 -0.12 -8.87 17.41
N ALA A 34 -0.11 -8.51 18.71
CA ALA A 34 1.05 -8.68 19.58
C ALA A 34 1.50 -10.15 19.64
N ALA A 35 0.58 -11.08 19.85
CA ALA A 35 0.89 -12.51 19.84
C ALA A 35 1.47 -13.00 18.50
N CYS A 36 1.07 -12.40 17.37
CA CYS A 36 1.62 -12.75 16.06
C CYS A 36 3.02 -12.16 15.79
N LEU A 37 3.49 -11.23 16.62
CA LEU A 37 4.83 -10.65 16.50
C LEU A 37 5.87 -11.47 17.26
N GLU A 38 5.46 -12.34 18.16
CA GLU A 38 6.36 -13.23 18.90
C GLU A 38 7.09 -14.19 17.96
N PRO A 39 8.40 -14.40 18.15
CA PRO A 39 9.14 -15.39 17.38
C PRO A 39 8.55 -16.77 17.66
N ASN A 40 8.47 -17.61 16.62
CA ASN A 40 7.89 -18.96 16.65
C ASN A 40 6.34 -19.04 16.61
N VAL A 41 5.62 -17.92 16.47
CA VAL A 41 4.16 -17.96 16.27
C VAL A 41 3.80 -17.99 14.79
N SER A 42 3.01 -18.99 14.38
CA SER A 42 2.45 -19.05 13.03
C SER A 42 1.21 -18.16 12.90
N VAL A 43 1.31 -17.13 12.06
CA VAL A 43 0.21 -16.19 11.77
C VAL A 43 -1.01 -16.92 11.20
N ALA A 44 -0.82 -17.94 10.35
CA ALA A 44 -1.93 -18.69 9.77
C ALA A 44 -2.69 -19.49 10.85
N SER A 45 -1.96 -20.13 11.77
CA SER A 45 -2.54 -20.85 12.91
C SER A 45 -3.32 -19.90 13.82
N MET A 46 -2.77 -18.71 14.08
CA MET A 46 -3.45 -17.67 14.86
C MET A 46 -4.71 -17.14 14.18
N ALA A 47 -4.68 -16.93 12.87
CA ALA A 47 -5.85 -16.50 12.11
C ALA A 47 -7.01 -17.50 12.20
N MET A 48 -6.71 -18.80 12.08
CA MET A 48 -7.72 -19.86 12.22
C MET A 48 -8.33 -19.88 13.62
N ARG A 49 -7.51 -19.82 14.68
CA ARG A 49 -7.97 -19.78 16.07
C ARG A 49 -8.79 -18.52 16.38
N ALA A 50 -8.41 -17.39 15.80
CA ALA A 50 -9.13 -16.13 15.92
C ALA A 50 -10.38 -16.05 15.04
N GLN A 51 -10.60 -17.03 14.15
CA GLN A 51 -11.67 -17.06 13.15
C GLN A 51 -11.68 -15.82 12.24
N VAL A 52 -10.49 -15.31 11.89
CA VAL A 52 -10.29 -14.20 10.97
C VAL A 52 -9.57 -14.66 9.71
N ASN A 53 -9.74 -13.93 8.62
CA ASN A 53 -9.00 -14.19 7.39
C ASN A 53 -7.50 -13.88 7.61
N ALA A 54 -6.61 -14.81 7.27
CA ALA A 54 -5.16 -14.62 7.40
C ALA A 54 -4.66 -13.36 6.67
N ASN A 55 -5.21 -13.02 5.51
CA ASN A 55 -4.86 -11.81 4.77
C ASN A 55 -5.25 -10.54 5.52
N GLN A 56 -6.37 -10.57 6.25
CA GLN A 56 -6.79 -9.46 7.10
C GLN A 56 -5.83 -9.28 8.28
N LEU A 57 -5.39 -10.37 8.89
CA LEU A 57 -4.41 -10.36 9.97
C LEU A 57 -3.04 -9.83 9.50
N TRP A 58 -2.54 -10.28 8.34
CA TRP A 58 -1.31 -9.75 7.73
C TRP A 58 -1.36 -8.25 7.48
N ARG A 59 -2.50 -7.75 6.99
CA ARG A 59 -2.70 -6.30 6.80
C ARG A 59 -2.65 -5.55 8.13
N TRP A 60 -3.25 -6.10 9.19
CA TRP A 60 -3.20 -5.49 10.51
C TRP A 60 -1.79 -5.48 11.10
N ILE A 61 -1.03 -6.57 10.96
CA ILE A 61 0.37 -6.65 11.40
C ILE A 61 1.22 -5.62 10.65
N ARG A 62 1.06 -5.51 9.33
CA ARG A 62 1.78 -4.53 8.51
C ARG A 62 1.49 -3.09 8.95
N GLN A 63 0.21 -2.79 9.18
CA GLN A 63 -0.22 -1.47 9.66
C GLN A 63 0.39 -1.17 11.03
N HIS A 64 0.35 -2.12 11.97
CA HIS A 64 0.95 -1.97 13.29
C HIS A 64 2.46 -1.69 13.21
N ARG A 65 3.21 -2.40 12.37
CA ARG A 65 4.66 -2.14 12.19
C ARG A 65 4.94 -0.75 11.60
N ALA A 66 4.10 -0.27 10.69
CA ALA A 66 4.23 1.05 10.11
C ALA A 66 3.94 2.16 11.14
N GLU A 67 2.93 1.95 12.00
CA GLU A 67 2.60 2.85 13.11
C GLU A 67 3.76 2.94 14.12
N GLU A 68 4.33 1.80 14.51
CA GLU A 68 5.50 1.75 15.42
C GLU A 68 6.72 2.47 14.82
N ALA A 69 7.02 2.26 13.53
CA ALA A 69 8.12 2.94 12.85
C ALA A 69 7.93 4.46 12.74
N GLY A 70 6.69 4.92 12.54
CA GLY A 70 6.34 6.34 12.54
C GLY A 70 6.42 6.98 13.91
N HIS A 71 6.11 6.23 14.98
CA HIS A 71 6.16 6.70 16.36
C HIS A 71 7.60 6.84 16.89
N ILE A 72 8.53 5.99 16.44
CA ILE A 72 9.95 6.05 16.83
C ILE A 72 10.64 7.32 16.25
N SER A 73 10.04 7.98 15.27
CA SER A 73 10.61 9.17 14.63
C SER A 73 10.26 10.51 15.33
N THR A 74 9.54 10.51 16.46
CA THR A 74 9.07 11.76 17.10
C THR A 74 9.52 12.01 18.54
N ASP A 75 10.40 11.19 19.11
CA ASP A 75 10.96 11.46 20.44
C ASP A 75 12.44 11.07 20.52
N VAL A 76 13.30 12.08 20.46
CA VAL A 76 14.56 12.27 21.22
C VAL A 76 15.36 13.38 20.53
N GLY A 77 15.41 14.52 21.21
CA GLY A 77 16.25 15.66 20.82
C GLY A 77 17.75 15.41 21.01
N THR A 78 18.52 15.97 20.08
CA THR A 78 19.93 16.39 20.18
C THR A 78 20.92 15.49 20.92
N LYS A 79 21.75 14.75 20.16
CA LYS A 79 23.22 14.80 20.32
C LYS A 79 23.96 14.22 19.11
N THR A 80 24.82 15.07 18.55
CA THR A 80 26.15 14.80 18.00
C THR A 80 26.29 13.88 16.78
N ALA A 81 26.75 14.53 15.70
CA ALA A 81 27.38 13.94 14.53
C ALA A 81 28.57 13.03 14.87
N MET A 82 28.65 11.87 14.21
CA MET A 82 29.71 11.48 13.25
C MET A 82 29.49 10.01 12.79
N PRO A 83 30.05 9.60 11.64
CA PRO A 83 29.41 8.68 10.70
C PRO A 83 29.85 7.24 10.90
N ALA A 84 28.92 6.29 10.73
CA ALA A 84 29.27 4.87 10.59
C ALA A 84 29.38 4.53 9.09
N ALA A 85 30.56 4.04 8.74
CA ALA A 85 31.03 3.70 7.41
C ALA A 85 30.09 2.73 6.67
N PHE A 86 29.57 3.18 5.53
CA PHE A 86 29.21 2.28 4.44
C PHE A 86 30.08 2.64 3.24
N VAL A 87 31.00 1.73 2.92
CA VAL A 87 31.89 1.81 1.78
C VAL A 87 31.04 1.64 0.51
N ALA A 88 30.94 2.70 -0.28
CA ALA A 88 30.42 2.60 -1.64
C ALA A 88 31.45 1.83 -2.49
N VAL A 89 31.08 0.64 -2.96
CA VAL A 89 31.85 -0.09 -3.98
C VAL A 89 31.65 0.64 -5.30
N VAL A 90 32.67 1.38 -5.71
CA VAL A 90 32.81 1.95 -7.05
C VAL A 90 33.41 0.86 -7.94
N GLU A 91 32.63 0.34 -8.90
CA GLU A 91 33.21 -0.34 -10.06
C GLU A 91 33.92 0.72 -10.91
N GLY A 92 35.23 0.84 -10.70
CA GLY A 92 36.11 1.57 -11.59
C GLY A 92 36.54 0.67 -12.73
N ARG A 93 36.28 1.10 -13.97
CA ARG A 93 37.27 1.01 -15.05
C ARG A 93 37.25 2.30 -15.84
N ASP A 94 38.25 3.11 -15.51
CA ASP A 94 38.68 4.32 -16.19
C ASP A 94 39.14 4.01 -17.62
N ASP A 95 38.94 5.04 -18.43
CA ASP A 95 39.05 5.22 -19.86
C ASP A 95 40.45 5.02 -20.47
N PHE A 96 40.53 4.91 -21.80
CA PHE A 96 41.14 5.92 -22.69
C PHE A 96 41.59 5.36 -24.07
N ARG A 97 41.30 6.18 -25.09
CA ARG A 97 41.99 6.39 -26.38
C ARG A 97 41.76 5.43 -27.55
N SER A 98 40.84 5.87 -28.42
CA SER A 98 41.09 6.33 -29.81
C SER A 98 42.01 5.49 -30.72
N SER A 99 41.37 4.83 -31.70
CA SER A 99 41.81 4.83 -33.11
C SER A 99 40.66 4.42 -34.05
N HIS A 100 40.31 5.31 -34.99
CA HIS A 100 39.64 5.00 -36.27
C HIS A 100 40.56 4.12 -37.16
N PRO A 101 40.14 3.51 -38.31
CA PRO A 101 38.99 3.86 -39.17
C PRO A 101 38.22 2.68 -39.85
N LEU A 102 37.16 3.05 -40.60
CA LEU A 102 36.64 2.48 -41.87
C LEU A 102 35.13 2.15 -41.89
N GLN A 103 34.52 2.50 -43.01
CA GLN A 103 33.10 2.77 -43.30
C GLN A 103 32.36 1.55 -43.96
N PRO A 104 31.04 1.63 -44.31
CA PRO A 104 30.01 0.57 -44.25
C PRO A 104 29.74 -0.16 -45.59
N PRO A 105 28.67 -0.99 -45.77
CA PRO A 105 27.38 -0.40 -46.18
C PRO A 105 26.08 -1.19 -45.82
N VAL A 106 24.95 -0.46 -45.88
CA VAL A 106 23.54 -0.86 -46.13
C VAL A 106 22.87 -1.98 -45.31
N ARG A 107 21.82 -1.59 -44.56
CA ARG A 107 20.45 -2.03 -44.90
C ARG A 107 19.39 -1.07 -44.34
N GLU A 108 18.70 -0.47 -45.28
CA GLU A 108 17.49 0.31 -45.19
C GLU A 108 16.30 -0.59 -44.82
N SER A 109 15.50 -0.20 -43.82
CA SER A 109 14.05 -0.49 -43.71
C SER A 109 13.42 0.33 -42.57
N VAL A 110 12.65 1.32 -42.98
CA VAL A 110 11.64 2.13 -42.25
C VAL A 110 10.43 1.20 -41.91
N PRO A 111 9.48 1.49 -40.99
CA PRO A 111 9.19 2.77 -40.35
C PRO A 111 9.04 2.76 -38.81
N ALA A 112 9.24 3.97 -38.27
CA ALA A 112 8.87 4.35 -36.92
C ALA A 112 7.40 4.03 -36.66
N CYS A 113 7.13 3.20 -35.65
CA CYS A 113 5.82 3.13 -35.04
C CYS A 113 5.53 4.52 -34.44
N THR A 114 4.53 5.18 -35.01
CA THR A 114 3.99 6.44 -34.51
C THR A 114 3.50 6.18 -33.10
N GLN A 115 4.30 6.57 -32.10
CA GLN A 115 3.89 6.54 -30.70
C GLN A 115 2.72 7.52 -30.56
N GLN A 116 1.52 6.97 -30.52
CA GLN A 116 0.29 7.69 -30.25
C GLN A 116 0.48 8.47 -28.94
N PRO A 117 0.24 9.79 -28.90
CA PRO A 117 0.27 10.54 -27.65
C PRO A 117 -0.87 10.01 -26.79
N SER A 118 -0.55 9.06 -25.90
CA SER A 118 -1.49 8.60 -24.89
C SER A 118 -1.67 9.75 -23.93
N THR A 119 -2.76 10.49 -24.08
CA THR A 119 -3.13 11.54 -23.14
C THR A 119 -3.18 10.91 -21.75
N PRO A 120 -2.47 11.47 -20.74
CA PRO A 120 -2.52 10.92 -19.40
C PRO A 120 -3.94 11.12 -18.84
N LEU A 121 -4.66 10.02 -18.65
CA LEU A 121 -5.97 10.02 -18.01
C LEU A 121 -5.76 9.93 -16.49
N ALA A 122 -6.35 10.87 -15.76
CA ALA A 122 -6.47 10.83 -14.31
C ALA A 122 -7.63 9.91 -13.92
N ARG A 123 -7.44 9.07 -12.91
CA ARG A 123 -8.47 8.16 -12.40
C ARG A 123 -9.16 8.78 -11.20
N LEU A 124 -10.46 9.03 -11.31
CA LEU A 124 -11.31 9.50 -10.22
C LEU A 124 -12.04 8.32 -9.57
N SER A 125 -12.14 8.33 -8.24
CA SER A 125 -12.87 7.32 -7.49
C SER A 125 -13.65 7.92 -6.33
N ALA A 126 -14.87 7.44 -6.12
CA ALA A 126 -15.72 7.80 -4.98
C ALA A 126 -16.32 6.56 -4.32
N ARG A 127 -16.50 6.59 -3.00
CA ARG A 127 -17.13 5.51 -2.23
C ARG A 127 -18.40 6.02 -1.56
N LEU A 128 -19.53 5.43 -1.94
CA LEU A 128 -20.85 5.74 -1.39
C LEU A 128 -21.04 5.13 0.02
N PRO A 129 -22.00 5.62 0.84
CA PRO A 129 -22.26 5.10 2.19
C PRO A 129 -22.68 3.62 2.22
N ASN A 130 -23.26 3.12 1.12
CA ASN A 130 -23.58 1.72 0.90
C ASN A 130 -22.34 0.85 0.61
N GLY A 131 -21.16 1.46 0.46
CA GLY A 131 -19.89 0.79 0.17
C GLY A 131 -19.60 0.59 -1.31
N VAL A 132 -20.51 0.98 -2.22
CA VAL A 132 -20.32 0.96 -3.67
C VAL A 132 -19.24 1.97 -4.05
N SER A 133 -18.34 1.56 -4.94
CA SER A 133 -17.30 2.42 -5.49
C SER A 133 -17.62 2.75 -6.94
N VAL A 134 -17.61 4.05 -7.24
CA VAL A 134 -17.75 4.58 -8.59
C VAL A 134 -16.38 5.06 -9.03
N GLU A 135 -16.04 4.81 -10.29
CA GLU A 135 -14.74 5.10 -10.84
C GLU A 135 -14.88 5.61 -12.27
N LEU A 136 -14.15 6.67 -12.59
CA LEU A 136 -14.16 7.30 -13.90
C LEU A 136 -12.73 7.69 -14.30
N GLU A 137 -12.44 7.61 -15.58
CA GLU A 137 -11.21 8.16 -16.16
C GLU A 137 -11.51 9.56 -16.71
N CYS A 138 -10.63 10.50 -16.42
CA CYS A 138 -10.78 11.91 -16.79
C CYS A 138 -9.51 12.38 -17.49
N ALA A 139 -9.67 13.01 -18.64
CA ALA A 139 -8.56 13.71 -19.25
C ALA A 139 -8.16 14.94 -18.41
N ALA A 140 -6.94 15.44 -18.60
CA ALA A 140 -6.37 16.57 -17.84
C ALA A 140 -7.25 17.84 -17.80
N HIS A 141 -8.25 17.98 -18.68
CA HIS A 141 -9.13 19.15 -18.78
C HIS A 141 -10.62 18.83 -18.64
N ASP A 142 -10.99 17.67 -18.07
CA ASP A 142 -12.40 17.27 -17.96
C ASP A 142 -13.08 17.79 -16.68
N ALA A 143 -13.09 19.12 -16.52
CA ALA A 143 -13.70 19.79 -15.37
C ALA A 143 -15.23 19.58 -15.32
N ALA A 144 -15.87 19.42 -16.47
CA ALA A 144 -17.31 19.16 -16.56
C ALA A 144 -17.66 17.79 -15.96
N LEU A 145 -16.90 16.74 -16.29
CA LEU A 145 -17.10 15.41 -15.74
C LEU A 145 -16.84 15.36 -14.23
N VAL A 146 -15.77 16.01 -13.74
CA VAL A 146 -15.46 16.11 -12.30
C VAL A 146 -16.62 16.80 -11.56
N THR A 147 -17.10 17.93 -12.09
CA THR A 147 -18.19 18.70 -11.48
C THR A 147 -19.49 17.89 -11.47
N ALA A 148 -19.83 17.24 -12.59
CA ALA A 148 -21.00 16.37 -12.68
C ALA A 148 -20.93 15.20 -11.70
N MET A 149 -19.75 14.59 -11.50
CA MET A 149 -19.55 13.53 -10.52
C MET A 149 -19.78 14.04 -9.09
N VAL A 150 -19.17 15.17 -8.72
CA VAL A 150 -19.33 15.76 -7.37
C VAL A 150 -20.79 16.13 -7.10
N ASP A 151 -21.46 16.72 -8.09
CA ASP A 151 -22.86 17.13 -8.04
C ASP A 151 -23.84 15.93 -8.01
N ALA A 152 -23.53 14.84 -8.72
CA ALA A 152 -24.30 13.60 -8.62
C ALA A 152 -24.14 12.95 -7.24
N LEU A 153 -22.91 12.90 -6.71
CA LEU A 153 -22.63 12.31 -5.41
C LEU A 153 -23.19 13.13 -4.25
N SER A 154 -23.25 14.46 -4.37
CA SER A 154 -23.86 15.34 -3.36
C SER A 154 -25.38 15.14 -3.26
N ARG A 155 -26.06 14.87 -4.39
CA ARG A 155 -27.48 14.49 -4.42
C ARG A 155 -27.77 13.10 -3.85
N CYS A 156 -26.76 12.22 -3.80
CA CYS A 156 -26.89 10.90 -3.18
C CYS A 156 -26.83 10.94 -1.64
N HIS A 157 -26.82 12.13 -1.00
CA HIS A 157 -26.93 12.26 0.45
C HIS A 157 -28.30 11.76 0.91
N VAL A 158 -28.28 10.59 1.55
CA VAL A 158 -29.47 9.87 2.06
C VAL A 158 -30.24 10.78 3.02
N SER A 159 -31.51 11.07 2.69
CA SER A 159 -32.50 11.53 3.66
C SER A 159 -32.59 10.48 4.76
N THR A 160 -32.15 10.87 5.96
CA THR A 160 -32.25 10.11 7.21
C THR A 160 -33.68 9.76 7.56
#